data_AF-A0A665U333-F1
#
_entry.id   AF-A0A665U333-F1
#
_cell.length_a   1.000
_cell.length_b   1.000
_cell.length_c   1.000
_cell.angle_alpha   90.00
_cell.angle_beta   90.00
_cell.angle_gamma   90.00
#
_symmetry.space_group_name_H-M   'P 1'
#
loop_
_entity.id
_entity.type
_entity.pdbx_description
1 polymer ?
#
loop_
_entity_poly.entity_id
_entity_poly.type
_entity_poly.pdbx_seq_one_letter_code
_entity_poly.pdbx_strand_id
1 'polypeptide(L)'
;SLSLSLSLSVCLCLSVCLSLSVCLLTAELGDDVTLKCNVTNKGNIIVVEWTRPDLHPEYVFLYRDGRSYPDKQNPSFKERVKLEKTDIRDGDVSLILENVKTTDSGTYECRVFQRGTNSKKKRNTDSIRTIKLKVYQKGESVKSRLKWILFSHHLPDC
;
A
#
# COMPACT_ATOMS: atom_id res chain seq x y z
N SER A 1 -21.74 -13.17 -37.64
CA SER A 1 -22.21 -12.32 -36.53
C SER A 1 -21.72 -12.78 -35.15
N LEU A 2 -21.41 -14.07 -34.93
CA LEU A 2 -20.90 -14.56 -33.63
C LEU A 2 -19.39 -14.31 -33.40
N SER A 3 -18.53 -14.42 -34.42
CA SER A 3 -17.07 -14.25 -34.29
C SER A 3 -16.63 -12.87 -33.79
N LEU A 4 -17.31 -11.81 -34.25
CA LEU A 4 -17.05 -10.41 -33.86
C LEU A 4 -17.45 -10.15 -32.40
N SER A 5 -18.41 -10.90 -31.85
CA SER A 5 -18.83 -10.77 -30.46
C SER A 5 -17.84 -11.41 -29.49
N LEU A 6 -17.26 -12.56 -29.86
CA LEU A 6 -16.18 -13.18 -29.09
C LEU A 6 -14.92 -12.32 -29.12
N SER A 7 -14.56 -11.73 -30.26
CA SER A 7 -13.39 -10.86 -30.33
C SER A 7 -13.55 -9.57 -29.52
N LEU A 8 -14.71 -8.90 -29.56
CA LEU A 8 -15.00 -7.74 -28.70
C LEU A 8 -14.98 -8.11 -27.22
N SER A 9 -15.57 -9.27 -26.85
CA SER A 9 -15.58 -9.76 -25.47
C SER A 9 -14.17 -10.08 -24.98
N VAL A 10 -13.33 -10.70 -25.80
CA VAL A 10 -11.91 -10.98 -25.48
C VAL A 10 -11.11 -9.67 -25.38
N CYS A 11 -11.37 -8.70 -26.25
CA CYS A 11 -10.78 -7.36 -26.16
C CYS A 11 -11.21 -6.60 -24.90
N LEU A 12 -12.46 -6.76 -24.46
CA LEU A 12 -12.98 -6.20 -23.21
C LEU A 12 -12.35 -6.87 -21.98
N CYS A 13 -12.13 -8.18 -22.01
CA CYS A 13 -11.40 -8.87 -20.94
C CYS A 13 -9.93 -8.44 -20.87
N LEU A 14 -9.30 -8.17 -22.03
CA LEU A 14 -7.93 -7.65 -22.12
C LEU A 14 -7.83 -6.15 -21.75
N SER A 15 -8.88 -5.35 -22.00
CA SER A 15 -8.93 -3.93 -21.64
C SER A 15 -9.34 -3.68 -20.19
N VAL A 16 -9.90 -4.69 -19.51
CA VAL A 16 -10.02 -4.76 -18.05
C VAL A 16 -8.76 -5.34 -17.39
N CYS A 17 -7.61 -5.27 -18.07
CA CYS A 17 -6.39 -4.91 -17.37
C CYS A 17 -6.48 -3.44 -16.94
N LEU A 18 -7.44 -3.10 -16.06
CA LEU A 18 -7.25 -1.94 -15.20
C LEU A 18 -5.92 -2.24 -14.52
N SER A 19 -4.93 -1.39 -14.80
CA SER A 19 -3.70 -1.28 -14.06
C SER A 19 -4.06 -0.98 -12.60
N LEU A 20 -4.45 -2.02 -11.87
CA LEU A 20 -4.55 -2.02 -10.44
C LEU A 20 -3.13 -1.70 -9.99
N SER A 21 -2.91 -0.47 -9.54
CA SER A 21 -1.71 0.02 -8.88
C SER A 21 -1.56 -0.65 -7.51
N VAL A 22 -1.64 -1.98 -7.52
CA VAL A 22 -1.53 -2.87 -6.37
C VAL A 22 -0.15 -3.49 -6.44
N CYS A 23 0.65 -3.17 -5.44
CA CYS A 23 2.01 -3.63 -5.32
C CYS A 23 2.06 -4.88 -4.45
N LEU A 24 2.70 -5.96 -4.89
CA LEU A 24 2.82 -7.18 -4.11
C LEU A 24 4.14 -7.17 -3.33
N LEU A 25 4.07 -7.22 -2.01
CA LEU A 25 5.22 -7.31 -1.12
C LEU A 25 5.20 -8.65 -0.38
N THR A 26 6.34 -9.34 -0.34
CA THR A 26 6.50 -10.59 0.40
C THR A 26 7.55 -10.43 1.49
N ALA A 27 7.37 -11.16 2.60
CA ALA A 27 8.27 -11.13 3.75
C ALA A 27 8.25 -12.46 4.50
N GLU A 28 9.28 -12.72 5.28
CA GLU A 28 9.32 -13.82 6.23
C GLU A 28 8.88 -13.36 7.61
N LEU A 29 8.35 -14.30 8.40
CA LEU A 29 7.95 -14.04 9.78
C LEU A 29 9.15 -13.51 10.59
N GLY A 30 8.95 -12.37 11.23
CA GLY A 30 9.98 -11.67 12.01
C GLY A 30 10.76 -10.61 11.24
N ASP A 31 10.57 -10.49 9.92
CA ASP A 31 11.20 -9.42 9.14
C ASP A 31 10.65 -8.04 9.49
N ASP A 32 11.45 -7.00 9.20
CA ASP A 32 10.98 -5.63 9.12
C ASP A 32 10.74 -5.26 7.65
N VAL A 33 9.54 -4.75 7.35
CA VAL A 33 9.14 -4.47 5.96
C VAL A 33 8.86 -2.99 5.78
N THR A 34 9.19 -2.45 4.60
CA THR A 34 8.86 -1.07 4.23
C THR A 34 7.73 -1.04 3.22
N LEU A 35 6.59 -0.50 3.64
CA LEU A 35 5.44 -0.22 2.79
C LEU A 35 5.67 1.11 2.07
N LYS A 36 6.12 1.06 0.80
CA LYS A 36 6.54 2.26 0.06
C LYS A 36 5.37 3.15 -0.36
N CYS A 37 5.40 4.41 0.04
CA CYS A 37 4.43 5.42 -0.39
C CYS A 37 5.08 6.79 -0.55
N ASN A 38 5.17 7.25 -1.79
CA ASN A 38 5.77 8.52 -2.16
C ASN A 38 4.77 9.34 -2.97
N VAL A 39 4.84 10.65 -2.83
CA VAL A 39 4.05 11.59 -3.60
C VAL A 39 4.95 12.57 -4.35
N THR A 40 4.51 12.96 -5.54
CA THR A 40 5.30 13.83 -6.43
C THR A 40 5.32 15.28 -5.94
N ASN A 41 4.20 15.78 -5.41
CA ASN A 41 4.07 17.15 -4.93
C ASN A 41 4.40 17.24 -3.44
N LYS A 42 5.68 17.51 -3.16
CA LYS A 42 6.29 17.62 -1.84
C LYS A 42 5.82 18.88 -1.09
N GLY A 43 5.92 18.87 0.23
CA GLY A 43 5.68 20.04 1.09
C GLY A 43 4.21 20.45 1.29
N ASN A 44 3.25 19.81 0.63
CA ASN A 44 1.82 20.14 0.71
C ASN A 44 0.96 19.10 1.44
N ILE A 45 1.57 18.13 2.11
CA ILE A 45 0.85 17.03 2.79
C ILE A 45 0.16 17.55 4.05
N ILE A 46 -1.15 17.30 4.16
CA ILE A 46 -1.98 17.65 5.32
C ILE A 46 -2.42 16.42 6.11
N VAL A 47 -2.62 15.29 5.44
CA VAL A 47 -3.04 14.02 6.04
C VAL A 47 -2.30 12.88 5.36
N VAL A 48 -1.84 11.92 6.16
CA VAL A 48 -1.34 10.61 5.73
C VAL A 48 -2.10 9.55 6.51
N GLU A 49 -2.77 8.66 5.80
CA GLU A 49 -3.46 7.51 6.37
C GLU A 49 -2.84 6.25 5.80
N TRP A 50 -2.40 5.37 6.68
CA TRP A 50 -2.15 3.97 6.35
C TRP A 50 -3.26 3.15 6.97
N THR A 51 -4.02 2.43 6.14
CA THR A 51 -5.19 1.66 6.57
C THR A 51 -5.13 0.21 6.13
N ARG A 52 -5.77 -0.64 6.92
CA ARG A 52 -6.11 -2.05 6.65
C ARG A 52 -7.63 -2.15 6.59
N PRO A 53 -8.25 -2.10 5.40
CA PRO A 53 -9.71 -2.08 5.26
C PRO A 53 -10.40 -3.33 5.81
N ASP A 54 -9.66 -4.42 5.98
CA ASP A 54 -10.14 -5.69 6.54
C ASP A 54 -10.12 -5.73 8.08
N LEU A 55 -9.65 -4.67 8.76
CA LEU A 55 -9.54 -4.61 10.21
C LEU A 55 -10.39 -3.48 10.81
N HIS A 56 -10.76 -3.65 12.08
CA HIS A 56 -11.39 -2.61 12.89
C HIS A 56 -10.65 -2.44 14.23
N PRO A 57 -10.16 -1.23 14.58
CA PRO A 57 -10.03 -0.05 13.73
C PRO A 57 -9.16 -0.31 12.48
N GLU A 58 -9.38 0.43 11.40
CA GLU A 58 -8.65 0.24 10.14
C GLU A 58 -7.27 0.91 10.13
N TYR A 59 -7.03 1.91 10.99
CA TYR A 59 -5.79 2.69 10.95
C TYR A 59 -4.59 1.87 11.43
N VAL A 60 -3.61 1.71 10.55
CA VAL A 60 -2.26 1.25 10.89
C VAL A 60 -1.43 2.44 11.36
N PHE A 61 -1.50 3.56 10.66
CA PHE A 61 -0.85 4.82 11.03
C PHE A 61 -1.69 6.00 10.56
N LEU A 62 -1.76 7.05 11.39
CA LEU A 62 -2.49 8.28 11.07
C LEU A 62 -1.65 9.49 11.46
N TYR A 63 -1.38 10.34 10.47
CA TYR A 63 -0.83 11.67 10.64
C TYR A 63 -1.80 12.69 10.07
N ARG A 64 -2.13 13.72 10.84
CA ARG A 64 -3.03 14.77 10.41
C ARG A 64 -2.73 16.08 11.13
N ASP A 65 -2.75 17.18 10.38
CA ASP A 65 -2.63 18.54 10.93
C ASP A 65 -1.38 18.74 11.82
N GLY A 66 -0.24 18.17 11.41
CA GLY A 66 1.03 18.38 12.11
C GLY A 66 1.42 17.33 13.15
N ARG A 67 0.58 16.32 13.41
CA ARG A 67 0.81 15.33 14.48
C ARG A 67 0.32 13.93 14.14
N SER A 68 0.88 12.93 14.83
CA SER A 68 0.42 11.54 14.79
C SER A 68 -0.70 11.28 15.82
N TYR A 69 -1.52 10.26 15.56
CA TYR A 69 -2.64 9.86 16.43
C TYR A 69 -2.55 8.37 16.80
N PRO A 70 -1.66 8.01 17.75
CA PRO A 70 -1.48 6.61 18.16
C PRO A 70 -2.74 6.00 18.80
N ASP A 71 -3.60 6.80 19.42
CA ASP A 71 -4.85 6.33 20.04
C ASP A 71 -5.89 5.83 19.02
N LYS A 72 -5.75 6.22 17.76
CA LYS A 72 -6.60 5.76 16.66
C LYS A 72 -6.08 4.50 15.97
N GLN A 73 -4.83 4.12 16.24
CA GLN A 73 -4.22 2.94 15.63
C GLN A 73 -4.88 1.66 16.14
N ASN A 74 -5.01 0.70 15.22
CA ASN A 74 -5.37 -0.67 15.55
C ASN A 74 -4.32 -1.24 16.53
N PRO A 75 -4.76 -1.87 17.64
CA PRO A 75 -3.86 -2.38 18.68
C PRO A 75 -2.73 -3.29 18.18
N SER A 76 -2.97 -4.06 17.11
CA SER A 76 -1.98 -4.98 16.52
C SER A 76 -0.75 -4.30 15.91
N PHE A 77 -0.82 -2.98 15.67
CA PHE A 77 0.24 -2.19 15.03
C PHE A 77 0.89 -1.18 15.97
N LYS A 78 0.33 -0.98 17.17
CA LYS A 78 0.93 -0.08 18.17
C LYS A 78 2.37 -0.51 18.45
N GLU A 79 3.27 0.47 18.52
CA GLU A 79 4.70 0.28 18.79
C GLU A 79 5.46 -0.57 17.76
N ARG A 80 4.84 -0.96 16.65
CA ARG A 80 5.48 -1.72 15.57
C ARG A 80 5.58 -0.96 14.26
N VAL A 81 5.11 0.29 14.23
CA VAL A 81 5.10 1.10 13.00
C VAL A 81 5.76 2.44 13.21
N LYS A 82 6.55 2.85 12.22
CA LYS A 82 7.16 4.17 12.16
C LYS A 82 7.29 4.61 10.70
N LEU A 83 7.32 5.92 10.46
CA LEU A 83 7.66 6.43 9.14
C LEU A 83 9.14 6.14 8.85
N GLU A 84 9.44 5.76 7.61
CA GLU A 84 10.82 5.56 7.15
C GLU A 84 11.62 6.87 7.22
N LYS A 85 10.98 7.98 6.87
CA LYS A 85 11.53 9.33 7.05
C LYS A 85 10.73 10.11 8.08
N THR A 86 11.43 10.84 8.92
CA THR A 86 10.82 11.72 9.93
C THR A 86 10.18 12.94 9.32
N ASP A 87 10.73 13.48 8.23
CA ASP A 87 10.17 14.64 7.54
C ASP A 87 9.24 14.22 6.39
N ILE A 88 7.94 14.24 6.66
CA ILE A 88 6.90 13.96 5.66
C ILE A 88 6.89 14.97 4.49
N ARG A 89 7.49 16.15 4.65
CA ARG A 89 7.49 17.19 3.62
C ARG A 89 8.31 16.77 2.40
N ASP A 90 9.22 15.81 2.56
CA ASP A 90 9.98 15.21 1.48
C ASP A 90 9.13 14.39 0.51
N GLY A 91 7.85 14.20 0.83
CA GLY A 91 6.91 13.43 0.01
C GLY A 91 7.08 11.92 0.14
N ASP A 92 8.00 11.46 1.00
CA ASP A 92 8.16 10.05 1.34
C ASP A 92 7.45 9.77 2.66
N VAL A 93 6.33 9.07 2.57
CA VAL A 93 5.49 8.69 3.71
C VAL A 93 5.42 7.17 3.84
N SER A 94 6.47 6.50 3.38
CA SER A 94 6.66 5.06 3.51
C SER A 94 6.66 4.66 4.98
N LEU A 95 6.01 3.54 5.28
CA LEU A 95 5.86 3.04 6.65
C LEU A 95 6.69 1.78 6.84
N ILE A 96 7.54 1.78 7.86
CA ILE A 96 8.22 0.58 8.34
C ILE A 96 7.25 -0.13 9.28
N LEU A 97 6.98 -1.41 9.02
CA LEU A 97 6.28 -2.33 9.91
C LEU A 97 7.29 -3.36 10.43
N GLU A 98 7.49 -3.37 11.73
CA GLU A 98 8.51 -4.16 12.41
C GLU A 98 7.99 -5.53 12.85
N ASN A 99 8.87 -6.52 12.83
CA ASN A 99 8.66 -7.87 13.32
C ASN A 99 7.32 -8.47 12.81
N VAL A 100 7.21 -8.60 11.49
CA VAL A 100 5.95 -8.99 10.85
C VAL A 100 5.50 -10.39 11.25
N LYS A 101 4.18 -10.54 11.41
CA LYS A 101 3.50 -11.79 11.74
C LYS A 101 2.69 -12.28 10.55
N THR A 102 2.36 -13.57 10.50
CA THR A 102 1.48 -14.12 9.45
C THR A 102 0.13 -13.40 9.37
N THR A 103 -0.40 -12.97 10.51
CA THR A 103 -1.62 -12.15 10.65
C THR A 103 -1.50 -10.74 10.07
N ASP A 104 -0.28 -10.26 9.85
CA ASP A 104 -0.05 -8.96 9.20
C ASP A 104 -0.23 -9.05 7.68
N SER A 105 -0.37 -10.26 7.12
CA SER A 105 -0.74 -10.43 5.71
C SER A 105 -2.08 -9.75 5.41
N GLY A 106 -2.16 -9.01 4.31
CA GLY A 106 -3.37 -8.29 3.92
C GLY A 106 -3.12 -7.14 2.96
N THR A 107 -4.15 -6.32 2.74
CA THR A 107 -4.10 -5.17 1.84
C THR A 107 -3.96 -3.89 2.64
N TYR A 108 -2.83 -3.21 2.47
CA TYR A 108 -2.52 -1.92 3.06
C TYR A 108 -2.79 -0.82 2.04
N GLU A 109 -3.41 0.27 2.48
CA GLU A 109 -3.68 1.43 1.64
C GLU A 109 -3.04 2.66 2.26
N CYS A 110 -2.22 3.36 1.45
CA CYS A 110 -1.71 4.67 1.76
C CYS A 110 -2.60 5.71 1.09
N ARG A 111 -3.23 6.59 1.87
CA ARG A 111 -3.97 7.77 1.38
C ARG A 111 -3.23 9.02 1.81
N VAL A 112 -2.84 9.85 0.85
CA VAL A 112 -2.17 11.13 1.11
C VAL A 112 -3.05 12.25 0.59
N PHE A 113 -3.46 13.14 1.49
CA PHE A 113 -4.20 14.34 1.14
C PHE A 113 -3.23 15.51 1.11
N GLN A 114 -3.24 16.24 -0.01
CA GLN A 114 -2.41 17.42 -0.18
C GLN A 114 -3.26 18.67 -0.32
N ARG A 115 -2.76 19.77 0.25
CA ARG A 115 -3.33 21.10 0.05
C ARG A 115 -3.08 21.52 -1.41
N GLY A 116 -4.17 21.77 -2.15
CA GLY A 116 -4.08 22.24 -3.53
C GLY A 116 -3.33 23.58 -3.64
N THR A 117 -2.46 23.68 -4.65
CA THR A 117 -1.59 24.85 -4.89
C THR A 117 -2.19 25.89 -5.85
N ASN A 118 -3.32 25.58 -6.52
CA ASN A 118 -3.90 26.45 -7.57
C ASN A 118 -5.07 27.32 -7.09
N SER A 119 -4.91 28.64 -7.25
CA SER A 119 -5.81 29.71 -6.77
C SER A 119 -7.23 29.73 -7.38
N LYS A 120 -7.54 28.89 -8.37
CA LYS A 120 -8.86 28.87 -9.04
C LYS A 120 -9.71 27.63 -8.79
N LYS A 121 -9.23 26.65 -8.02
CA LYS A 121 -10.02 25.55 -7.45
C LYS A 121 -9.13 24.80 -6.45
N LYS A 122 -9.27 25.14 -5.16
CA LYS A 122 -8.62 24.48 -4.02
C LYS A 122 -9.23 23.09 -3.82
N ARG A 123 -9.06 22.18 -4.78
CA ARG A 123 -9.38 20.77 -4.58
C ARG A 123 -8.16 20.11 -3.96
N ASN A 124 -8.36 19.40 -2.86
CA ASN A 124 -7.33 18.53 -2.34
C ASN A 124 -7.10 17.41 -3.37
N THR A 125 -5.83 17.05 -3.58
CA THR A 125 -5.48 15.90 -4.42
C THR A 125 -5.22 14.73 -3.51
N ASP A 126 -5.91 13.62 -3.78
CA ASP A 126 -5.82 12.40 -3.00
C ASP A 126 -4.97 11.41 -3.79
N SER A 127 -3.80 11.04 -3.25
CA SER A 127 -2.96 9.99 -3.81
C SER A 127 -3.21 8.70 -3.04
N ILE A 128 -3.61 7.64 -3.73
CA ILE A 128 -3.84 6.32 -3.14
C ILE A 128 -2.83 5.34 -3.70
N ARG A 129 -2.12 4.63 -2.81
CA ARG A 129 -1.29 3.48 -3.17
C ARG A 129 -1.74 2.26 -2.38
N THR A 130 -1.85 1.13 -3.06
CA THR A 130 -2.31 -0.12 -2.45
C THR A 130 -1.17 -1.14 -2.48
N ILE A 131 -0.87 -1.73 -1.33
CA ILE A 131 0.17 -2.75 -1.18
C ILE A 131 -0.45 -4.00 -0.59
N LYS A 132 -0.21 -5.16 -1.20
CA LYS A 132 -0.61 -6.45 -0.69
C LYS A 132 0.60 -7.12 -0.04
N LEU A 133 0.61 -7.22 1.29
CA LEU A 133 1.66 -7.89 2.04
C LEU A 133 1.31 -9.37 2.21
N LYS A 134 2.28 -10.25 1.95
CA LYS A 134 2.23 -11.68 2.29
C LYS A 134 3.43 -12.10 3.12
N VAL A 135 3.14 -12.59 4.32
CA VAL A 135 4.13 -13.05 5.31
C VAL A 135 4.11 -14.57 5.39
N TYR A 136 5.28 -15.20 5.21
CA TYR A 136 5.45 -16.65 5.26
C TYR A 136 6.17 -17.09 6.54
N GLN A 137 5.90 -18.30 7.02
CA GLN A 137 6.67 -18.85 8.13
C GLN A 137 8.09 -19.25 7.70
N LYS A 138 9.04 -19.11 8.63
CA LYS A 138 10.43 -19.53 8.44
C LYS A 138 10.48 -21.05 8.23
N GLY A 139 10.99 -21.48 7.07
CA GLY A 139 11.02 -22.89 6.65
C GLY A 139 9.95 -23.31 5.65
N GLU A 140 8.83 -22.58 5.56
CA GLU A 140 7.83 -22.71 4.49
C GLU A 140 8.26 -21.95 3.21
N SER A 141 9.20 -21.00 3.40
CA SER A 141 9.75 -20.07 2.41
C SER A 141 10.39 -20.77 1.21
N VAL A 142 11.13 -21.88 1.35
CA VAL A 142 11.90 -22.45 0.23
C VAL A 142 11.01 -23.01 -0.89
N LYS A 143 9.95 -23.74 -0.54
CA LYS A 143 9.03 -24.35 -1.52
C LYS A 143 8.07 -23.33 -2.12
N SER A 144 7.63 -22.39 -1.29
CA SER A 144 6.76 -21.28 -1.70
C SER A 144 7.51 -20.28 -2.58
N ARG A 145 8.74 -19.90 -2.25
CA ARG A 145 9.59 -18.99 -3.03
C ARG A 145 9.89 -19.53 -4.42
N LEU A 146 10.17 -20.83 -4.57
CA LEU A 146 10.32 -21.47 -5.88
C LEU A 146 9.02 -21.41 -6.70
N LYS A 147 7.88 -21.65 -6.06
CA LYS A 147 6.56 -21.50 -6.71
C LYS A 147 6.31 -20.04 -7.12
N TRP A 148 6.62 -19.07 -6.26
CA TRP A 148 6.46 -17.64 -6.55
C TRP A 148 7.37 -17.16 -7.68
N ILE A 149 8.65 -17.54 -7.72
CA ILE A 149 9.57 -17.19 -8.83
C ILE A 149 8.98 -17.65 -10.17
N LEU A 150 8.38 -18.84 -10.23
CA LEU A 150 7.78 -19.38 -11.45
C LEU A 150 6.50 -18.65 -11.90
N PHE A 151 5.78 -17.96 -10.99
CA PHE A 151 4.52 -17.25 -11.30
C PHE A 151 4.65 -15.72 -11.36
N SER A 152 5.77 -15.12 -10.94
CA SER A 152 5.90 -13.66 -10.75
C SER A 152 6.47 -12.90 -11.96
N HIS A 153 6.81 -13.56 -13.07
CA HIS A 153 7.28 -12.92 -14.30
C HIS A 153 6.28 -11.93 -14.97
N HIS A 154 5.17 -11.59 -14.31
CA HIS A 154 4.12 -10.69 -14.81
C HIS A 154 3.57 -9.68 -13.77
N LEU A 155 4.06 -9.67 -12.53
CA LEU A 155 3.61 -8.69 -11.53
C LEU A 155 4.69 -7.61 -11.34
N PRO A 156 4.33 -6.32 -11.27
CA PRO A 156 5.29 -5.29 -10.92
C PRO A 156 5.72 -5.48 -9.46
N ASP A 157 7.01 -5.71 -9.26
CA ASP A 157 7.62 -5.63 -7.94
C ASP A 157 7.56 -4.17 -7.44
N CYS A 158 7.37 -4.03 -6.12
CA CYS A 158 7.59 -2.78 -5.40
C CYS A 158 9.09 -2.45 -5.37
#